data_AF-A0A3G1KVZ5-F1
#
_entry.id   AF-A0A3G1KVZ5-F1
#
_cell.length_a   1.000
_cell.length_b   1.000
_cell.length_c   1.000
_cell.angle_alpha   90.00
_cell.angle_beta   90.00
_cell.angle_gamma   90.00
#
_symmetry.space_group_name_H-M   'P 1'
#
loop_
_entity.id
_entity.type
_entity.pdbx_description
1 polymer ?
#
loop_
_entity_poly.entity_id
_entity_poly.type
_entity_poly.pdbx_seq_one_letter_code
_entity_poly.pdbx_strand_id
1 'polypeptide(L)'
;MNRLGIYLINGFFSAFIGLVIKIIETVVEHENTVSVPELFESMTKGALIGTISLFVLFHVFIRFKRKPIAGFISNFIVVAVLMAVVGIFDFITSSCAFNYYRWIVSFIMAEILSFLLASVWYRQMILYNDKLEKKKASIMD
;
A
#
# COMPACT_ATOMS: atom_id res chain seq x y z
N MET A 1 -18.78 8.28 4.31
CA MET A 1 -18.03 7.04 4.03
C MET A 1 -17.59 6.46 5.35
N ASN A 2 -17.99 5.21 5.64
CA ASN A 2 -17.59 4.53 6.88
C ASN A 2 -16.15 4.01 6.75
N ARG A 3 -15.43 3.88 7.87
CA ARG A 3 -14.01 3.46 7.90
C ARG A 3 -13.77 2.15 7.16
N LEU A 4 -14.67 1.18 7.32
CA LEU A 4 -14.60 -0.11 6.63
C LEU A 4 -14.58 0.05 5.09
N GLY A 5 -15.40 0.95 4.54
CA GLY A 5 -15.45 1.18 3.09
C GLY A 5 -14.17 1.78 2.54
N ILE A 6 -13.48 2.61 3.31
CA ILE A 6 -12.15 3.16 2.96
C ILE A 6 -11.14 2.02 2.84
N TYR A 7 -11.08 1.13 3.84
CA TYR A 7 -10.15 -0.01 3.81
C TYR A 7 -10.46 -1.01 2.69
N LEU A 8 -11.75 -1.29 2.41
CA LEU A 8 -12.14 -2.19 1.34
C LEU A 8 -11.76 -1.64 -0.05
N ILE A 9 -12.08 -0.37 -0.32
CA ILE A 9 -11.72 0.29 -1.58
C ILE A 9 -10.19 0.37 -1.73
N ASN A 10 -9.48 0.65 -0.64
CA ASN A 10 -8.02 0.65 -0.65
C ASN A 10 -7.47 -0.74 -0.96
N GLY A 11 -7.92 -1.78 -0.24
CA GLY A 11 -7.49 -3.15 -0.48
C GLY A 11 -7.73 -3.57 -1.94
N PHE A 12 -8.85 -3.17 -2.54
CA PHE A 12 -9.13 -3.37 -3.95
C PHE A 12 -8.11 -2.68 -4.86
N PHE A 13 -7.88 -1.36 -4.69
CA PHE A 13 -6.87 -0.65 -5.50
C PHE A 13 -5.46 -1.18 -5.29
N SER A 14 -5.11 -1.55 -4.06
CA SER A 14 -3.82 -2.14 -3.74
C SER A 14 -3.64 -3.55 -4.32
N ALA A 15 -4.72 -4.32 -4.46
CA ALA A 15 -4.70 -5.58 -5.20
C ALA A 15 -4.40 -5.35 -6.69
N PHE A 16 -5.02 -4.34 -7.31
CA PHE A 16 -4.70 -3.94 -8.70
C PHE A 16 -3.26 -3.48 -8.84
N ILE A 17 -2.73 -2.73 -7.86
CA ILE A 17 -1.32 -2.35 -7.83
C ILE A 17 -0.42 -3.59 -7.82
N GLY A 18 -0.72 -4.59 -6.97
CA GLY A 18 0.02 -5.86 -6.95
C GLY A 18 -0.02 -6.58 -8.30
N LEU A 19 -1.18 -6.60 -8.96
CA LEU A 19 -1.31 -7.16 -10.31
C LEU A 19 -0.45 -6.43 -11.33
N VAL A 20 -0.48 -5.09 -11.33
CA VAL A 20 0.33 -4.26 -12.24
C VAL A 20 1.82 -4.50 -12.01
N ILE A 21 2.27 -4.59 -10.76
CA ILE A 21 3.66 -4.89 -10.41
C ILE A 21 4.08 -6.23 -11.02
N LYS A 22 3.29 -7.30 -10.83
CA LYS A 22 3.63 -8.63 -11.37
C LYS A 22 3.67 -8.65 -12.91
N ILE A 23 2.75 -7.94 -13.57
CA ILE A 23 2.79 -7.81 -15.04
C ILE A 23 4.09 -7.13 -15.48
N ILE A 24 4.51 -6.07 -14.80
CA ILE A 24 5.77 -5.38 -15.09
C ILE A 24 6.97 -6.30 -14.86
N GLU A 25 7.00 -7.05 -13.76
CA GLU A 25 8.04 -8.03 -13.47
C GLU A 25 8.20 -9.05 -14.61
N THR A 26 7.10 -9.65 -15.05
CA THR A 26 7.10 -10.61 -16.16
C THR A 26 7.64 -10.01 -17.46
N VAL A 27 7.25 -8.77 -17.77
CA VAL A 27 7.77 -8.07 -18.96
C VAL A 27 9.28 -7.83 -18.83
N VAL A 28 9.77 -7.42 -17.65
CA VAL A 28 11.20 -7.20 -17.40
C VAL A 28 11.99 -8.51 -17.48
N GLU A 29 11.44 -9.61 -16.96
CA GLU A 29 12.07 -10.93 -16.97
C GLU A 29 11.95 -11.65 -18.32
N HIS A 30 11.28 -11.05 -19.32
CA HIS A 30 11.01 -11.66 -20.63
C HIS A 30 10.35 -13.05 -20.52
N GLU A 31 9.53 -13.23 -19.49
CA GLU A 31 8.78 -14.47 -19.30
C GLU A 31 7.61 -14.53 -20.28
N ASN A 32 7.49 -15.64 -21.01
CA ASN A 32 6.45 -15.79 -22.03
C ASN A 32 5.07 -16.10 -21.44
N THR A 33 4.99 -16.50 -20.17
CA THR A 33 3.75 -16.92 -19.51
C THR A 33 3.75 -16.58 -18.03
N VAL A 34 2.65 -16.01 -17.52
CA VAL A 34 2.40 -15.87 -16.09
C VAL A 34 1.32 -16.85 -15.67
N SER A 35 1.57 -17.62 -14.62
CA SER A 35 0.55 -18.50 -14.08
C SER A 35 -0.55 -17.70 -13.36
N VAL A 36 -1.81 -18.10 -13.51
CA VAL A 36 -2.94 -17.48 -12.81
C VAL A 36 -2.73 -17.44 -11.28
N PRO A 37 -2.24 -18.51 -10.62
CA PRO A 37 -1.95 -18.49 -9.19
C PRO A 37 -0.97 -17.38 -8.77
N GLU A 38 0.08 -17.13 -9.55
CA GLU A 38 1.04 -16.05 -9.24
C GLU A 38 0.42 -14.66 -9.34
N LEU A 39 -0.50 -14.45 -10.27
CA LEU A 39 -1.26 -13.19 -10.36
C LEU A 39 -2.10 -12.99 -9.10
N PHE A 40 -2.80 -14.02 -8.64
CA PHE A 40 -3.60 -13.98 -7.41
C PHE A 40 -2.73 -13.76 -6.17
N GLU A 41 -1.56 -14.39 -6.11
CA GLU A 41 -0.60 -14.19 -5.02
C GLU A 41 -0.14 -12.72 -4.98
N SER A 42 0.24 -12.16 -6.12
CA SER A 42 0.68 -10.75 -6.19
C SER A 42 -0.45 -9.78 -5.83
N MET A 43 -1.67 -10.04 -6.30
CA MET A 43 -2.86 -9.26 -5.89
C MET A 43 -3.06 -9.30 -4.37
N THR A 44 -2.91 -10.47 -3.76
CA THR A 44 -3.08 -10.65 -2.32
C THR A 44 -1.98 -9.94 -1.54
N LYS A 45 -0.72 -10.06 -1.97
CA LYS A 45 0.43 -9.32 -1.41
C LYS A 45 0.17 -7.81 -1.49
N GLY A 46 -0.23 -7.31 -2.67
CA GLY A 46 -0.57 -5.90 -2.86
C GLY A 46 -1.70 -5.41 -1.94
N ALA A 47 -2.81 -6.16 -1.85
CA ALA A 47 -3.93 -5.85 -0.97
C ALA A 47 -3.52 -5.75 0.50
N LEU A 48 -2.71 -6.70 0.97
CA LEU A 48 -2.20 -6.74 2.34
C LEU A 48 -1.30 -5.54 2.64
N ILE A 49 -0.28 -5.31 1.78
CA ILE A 49 0.68 -4.21 1.94
C ILE A 49 -0.06 -2.88 1.97
N GLY A 50 -0.94 -2.64 1.00
CA GLY A 50 -1.68 -1.40 0.91
C GLY A 50 -2.64 -1.18 2.09
N THR A 51 -3.27 -2.23 2.60
CA THR A 51 -4.17 -2.14 3.76
C THR A 51 -3.41 -1.81 5.03
N ILE A 52 -2.28 -2.47 5.28
CA ILE A 52 -1.41 -2.19 6.43
C ILE A 52 -0.84 -0.77 6.33
N SER A 53 -0.38 -0.38 5.15
CA SER A 53 0.16 0.96 4.88
C SER A 53 -0.87 2.06 5.16
N LEU A 54 -2.09 1.89 4.65
CA LEU A 54 -3.19 2.83 4.90
C LEU A 54 -3.56 2.90 6.40
N PHE A 55 -3.56 1.76 7.09
CA PHE A 55 -3.83 1.71 8.52
C PHE A 55 -2.81 2.55 9.30
N VAL A 56 -1.51 2.39 9.01
CA VAL A 56 -0.46 3.20 9.66
C VAL A 56 -0.59 4.68 9.29
N LEU A 57 -0.80 4.99 8.01
CA LEU A 57 -1.02 6.35 7.53
C LEU A 57 -2.17 7.04 8.29
N PHE A 58 -3.30 6.36 8.44
CA PHE A 58 -4.47 6.88 9.14
C PHE A 58 -4.18 7.11 10.63
N HIS A 59 -3.47 6.18 11.28
CA HIS A 59 -3.12 6.28 12.69
C HIS A 59 -2.15 7.45 12.96
N VAL A 60 -1.13 7.61 12.11
CA VAL A 60 -0.18 8.73 12.17
C VAL A 60 -0.88 10.05 11.89
N PHE A 61 -1.76 10.11 10.88
CA PHE A 61 -2.51 11.32 10.54
C PHE A 61 -3.36 11.84 11.72
N ILE A 62 -4.07 10.94 12.41
CA ILE A 62 -4.87 11.28 13.59
C ILE A 62 -3.97 11.76 14.74
N ARG A 63 -2.87 11.04 15.02
CA ARG A 63 -2.00 11.33 16.17
C ARG A 63 -1.22 12.64 16.01
N PHE A 64 -0.82 12.98 14.79
CA PHE A 64 0.00 14.17 14.51
C PHE A 64 -0.78 15.39 14.03
N LYS A 65 -2.10 15.45 14.30
CA LYS A 65 -2.97 16.60 14.00
C LYS A 65 -2.77 17.17 12.58
N ARG A 66 -2.96 16.32 11.56
CA ARG A 66 -2.93 16.74 10.14
C ARG A 66 -1.55 17.21 9.62
N LYS A 67 -0.43 16.68 10.11
CA LYS A 67 0.86 16.87 9.43
C LYS A 67 0.99 15.89 8.24
N PRO A 68 0.76 16.32 6.98
CA PRO A 68 0.81 15.43 5.80
C PRO A 68 2.14 14.71 5.67
N ILE A 69 3.23 15.47 5.83
CA ILE A 69 4.59 14.99 5.59
C ILE A 69 4.92 13.80 6.50
N ALA A 70 4.55 13.85 7.78
CA ALA A 70 4.77 12.76 8.72
C ALA A 70 3.99 11.49 8.32
N GLY A 71 2.76 11.66 7.84
CA GLY A 71 1.95 10.56 7.29
C GLY A 71 2.60 9.92 6.08
N PHE A 72 3.01 10.71 5.09
CA PHE A 72 3.68 10.22 3.88
C PHE A 72 4.99 9.48 4.19
N ILE A 73 5.84 10.06 5.06
CA ILE A 73 7.09 9.41 5.48
C ILE A 73 6.79 8.09 6.18
N SER A 74 5.80 8.04 7.06
CA SER A 74 5.44 6.79 7.75
C SER A 74 4.93 5.72 6.78
N ASN A 75 4.13 6.10 5.79
CA ASN A 75 3.62 5.21 4.76
C ASN A 75 4.76 4.64 3.90
N PHE A 76 5.71 5.49 3.50
CA PHE A 76 6.91 5.08 2.76
C PHE A 76 7.74 4.08 3.57
N ILE A 77 8.01 4.37 4.85
CA ILE A 77 8.75 3.45 5.72
C ILE A 77 8.03 2.11 5.86
N VAL A 78 6.71 2.11 6.02
CA VAL A 78 5.94 0.87 6.17
C VAL A 78 5.95 0.04 4.90
N VAL A 79 5.78 0.66 3.73
CA VAL A 79 5.84 -0.05 2.44
C VAL A 79 7.24 -0.63 2.23
N ALA A 80 8.29 0.16 2.49
CA ALA A 80 9.66 -0.31 2.39
C ALA A 80 9.93 -1.54 3.29
N VAL A 81 9.49 -1.49 4.55
CA VAL A 81 9.65 -2.60 5.50
C VAL A 81 8.86 -3.83 5.04
N LEU A 82 7.61 -3.66 4.61
CA LEU A 82 6.79 -4.79 4.15
C LEU A 82 7.36 -5.43 2.87
N MET A 83 7.85 -4.62 1.93
CA MET A 83 8.50 -5.11 0.71
C MET A 83 9.83 -5.83 1.01
N ALA A 84 10.58 -5.35 2.01
CA ALA A 84 11.77 -6.06 2.50
C ALA A 84 11.41 -7.42 3.12
N VAL A 85 10.34 -7.48 3.92
CA VAL A 85 9.85 -8.74 4.48
C VAL A 85 9.44 -9.71 3.37
N VAL A 86 8.69 -9.25 2.36
CA VAL A 86 8.33 -10.07 1.18
C VAL A 86 9.58 -10.57 0.46
N GLY A 87 10.57 -9.70 0.22
CA GLY A 87 11.82 -10.09 -0.42
C GLY A 87 12.62 -11.13 0.36
N ILE A 88 12.69 -11.01 1.69
CA ILE A 88 13.34 -11.99 2.57
C ILE A 88 12.62 -13.34 2.52
N PHE A 89 11.28 -13.33 2.58
CA PHE A 89 10.50 -14.56 2.48
C PHE A 89 10.71 -15.24 1.13
N ASP A 90 10.61 -14.50 0.03
CA ASP A 90 10.82 -15.03 -1.31
C ASP A 90 12.26 -15.58 -1.46
N PHE A 91 13.28 -14.94 -0.86
CA PHE A 91 14.65 -15.44 -0.86
C PHE A 91 14.79 -16.78 -0.11
N ILE A 92 14.15 -16.92 1.05
CA ILE A 92 14.21 -18.13 1.86
C ILE A 92 13.49 -19.30 1.17
N THR A 93 12.33 -19.05 0.55
CA THR A 93 11.49 -20.12 -0.01
C THR A 93 11.91 -20.56 -1.41
N SER A 94 12.47 -19.67 -2.23
CA SER A 94 12.64 -19.95 -3.66
C SER A 94 13.83 -20.85 -4.02
N SER A 95 14.76 -21.15 -3.11
CA SER A 95 15.96 -22.00 -3.35
C SER A 95 16.84 -21.59 -4.57
N CYS A 96 16.47 -20.53 -5.26
CA CYS A 96 17.08 -20.00 -6.47
C CYS A 96 17.75 -18.65 -6.15
N ALA A 97 18.67 -18.25 -7.03
CA ALA A 97 19.37 -16.98 -6.90
C ALA A 97 18.39 -15.81 -6.81
N PHE A 98 18.58 -14.95 -5.81
CA PHE A 98 17.79 -13.73 -5.64
C PHE A 98 17.94 -12.82 -6.86
N ASN A 99 16.86 -12.60 -7.61
CA ASN A 99 16.88 -11.64 -8.71
C ASN A 99 16.75 -10.21 -8.15
N TYR A 100 17.90 -9.62 -7.85
CA TYR A 100 18.00 -8.26 -7.29
C TYR A 100 17.31 -7.20 -8.17
N TYR A 101 17.41 -7.33 -9.49
CA TYR A 101 16.80 -6.37 -10.43
C TYR A 101 15.28 -6.41 -10.36
N ARG A 102 14.67 -7.61 -10.36
CA ARG A 102 13.21 -7.75 -10.20
C ARG A 102 12.75 -7.09 -8.89
N TRP A 103 13.42 -7.42 -7.80
CA TRP A 103 13.03 -6.91 -6.48
C TRP A 103 13.12 -5.38 -6.39
N ILE A 104 14.17 -4.75 -6.94
CA ILE A 104 14.26 -3.28 -6.97
C ILE A 104 13.14 -2.66 -7.80
N VAL A 105 12.86 -3.19 -8.99
CA VAL A 105 11.80 -2.63 -9.86
C VAL A 105 10.47 -2.67 -9.12
N SER A 106 10.14 -3.79 -8.48
CA SER A 106 8.92 -3.94 -7.70
C SER A 106 8.90 -3.05 -6.46
N PHE A 107 10.04 -2.86 -5.80
CA PHE A 107 10.19 -1.93 -4.69
C PHE A 107 9.89 -0.48 -5.13
N ILE A 108 10.51 0.00 -6.21
CA ILE A 108 10.32 1.35 -6.73
C ILE A 108 8.85 1.55 -7.15
N MET A 109 8.27 0.58 -7.87
CA MET A 109 6.88 0.68 -8.33
C MET A 109 5.89 0.65 -7.15
N ALA A 110 6.14 -0.18 -6.14
CA ALA A 110 5.34 -0.20 -4.92
C ALA A 110 5.38 1.15 -4.19
N GLU A 111 6.54 1.80 -4.08
CA GLU A 111 6.66 3.11 -3.44
C GLU A 111 5.93 4.22 -4.21
N ILE A 112 6.12 4.28 -5.54
CA ILE A 112 5.44 5.28 -6.39
C ILE A 112 3.91 5.11 -6.29
N LEU A 113 3.42 3.88 -6.42
CA LEU A 113 1.99 3.60 -6.38
C LEU A 113 1.40 3.82 -4.99
N SER A 114 2.14 3.46 -3.93
CA SER A 114 1.75 3.74 -2.54
C SER A 114 1.70 5.24 -2.25
N PHE A 115 2.65 6.02 -2.76
CA PHE A 115 2.63 7.48 -2.64
C PHE A 115 1.41 8.12 -3.31
N LEU A 116 1.07 7.67 -4.52
CA LEU A 116 -0.13 8.13 -5.23
C LEU A 116 -1.40 7.78 -4.44
N LEU A 117 -1.49 6.55 -3.95
CA LEU A 117 -2.64 6.08 -3.19
C LEU A 117 -2.78 6.83 -1.85
N ALA A 118 -1.67 7.04 -1.13
CA ALA A 118 -1.63 7.85 0.09
C ALA A 118 -2.09 9.29 -0.17
N SER A 119 -1.73 9.87 -1.32
CA SER A 119 -2.16 11.22 -1.71
C SER A 119 -3.66 11.32 -1.94
N VAL A 120 -4.25 10.31 -2.56
CA VAL A 120 -5.71 10.20 -2.74
C VAL A 120 -6.41 10.09 -1.38
N TRP A 121 -5.92 9.21 -0.50
CA TRP A 121 -6.52 9.01 0.82
C TRP A 121 -6.37 10.20 1.74
N TYR A 122 -5.24 10.91 1.68
CA TYR A 122 -5.00 12.10 2.48
C TYR A 122 -6.12 13.14 2.34
N ARG A 123 -6.55 13.42 1.10
CA ARG A 123 -7.68 14.34 0.84
C ARG A 123 -8.95 13.86 1.53
N GLN A 124 -9.22 12.56 1.49
CA GLN A 124 -10.40 11.99 2.13
C GLN A 124 -10.30 11.99 3.66
N MET A 125 -9.10 11.79 4.22
CA MET A 125 -8.85 11.83 5.66
C MET A 125 -9.10 13.22 6.24
N ILE A 126 -8.73 14.30 5.53
CA ILE A 126 -9.07 15.67 5.92
C ILE A 126 -10.59 15.85 6.03
N LEU A 127 -11.32 15.49 4.96
CA LEU A 127 -12.79 15.61 4.94
C LEU A 127 -13.46 14.77 6.04
N TYR A 128 -12.90 13.61 6.35
CA TYR A 128 -13.39 12.76 7.43
C TYR A 128 -13.15 13.40 8.81
N ASN A 129 -11.97 13.97 9.03
CA ASN A 129 -11.63 14.62 10.29
C ASN A 129 -12.45 15.91 10.52
N ASP A 130 -12.66 16.73 9.48
CA ASP A 130 -13.53 17.90 9.55
C ASP A 130 -14.96 17.54 9.97
N LYS A 131 -15.49 16.42 9.46
CA LYS A 131 -16.81 15.91 9.85
C LYS A 131 -16.84 15.43 11.30
N LEU A 132 -15.74 14.85 11.79
CA LEU A 132 -15.63 14.43 13.20
C LEU A 132 -15.56 15.63 14.14
N GLU A 133 -14.79 16.67 13.79
CA GLU A 133 -14.70 17.89 14.59
C GLU A 133 -16.04 18.62 14.66
N LYS A 134 -16.75 18.75 13.53
CA LYS A 134 -18.11 19.33 13.51
C LYS A 134 -19.10 18.55 14.38
N LYS A 135 -19.05 17.22 14.34
CA LYS A 135 -19.90 16.37 15.21
C LYS A 135 -19.56 16.47 16.68
N LYS A 136 -18.28 16.67 17.03
CA LYS A 136 -17.88 16.87 18.43
C LYS A 136 -18.38 18.22 18.95
N ALA A 137 -18.25 19.28 18.15
CA ALA A 137 -18.79 20.59 18.49
C ALA A 137 -20.30 20.55 18.74
N SER A 138 -21.07 19.88 17.86
CA SER A 138 -22.53 19.76 18.01
C SER A 138 -23.02 18.88 19.17
N ILE A 139 -22.13 18.18 19.88
CA ILE A 139 -22.46 17.37 21.07
C ILE A 139 -22.05 18.13 22.35
N MET A 140 -21.13 19.09 22.23
CA MET A 140 -20.66 19.92 23.34
C MET A 140 -21.52 21.18 23.54
N ASP A 141 -22.21 21.63 22.49
CA ASP A 141 -23.28 22.65 22.54
C ASP A 141 -24.63 22.02 22.93
#